data_AF-A0A351Q5K1-F1
#
_entry.id   AF-A0A351Q5K1-F1
#
_cell.length_a   1.000
_cell.length_b   1.000
_cell.length_c   1.000
_cell.angle_alpha   90.00
_cell.angle_beta   90.00
_cell.angle_gamma   90.00
#
_symmetry.space_group_name_H-M   'P 1'
#
loop_
_entity.id
_entity.type
_entity.pdbx_description
1 polymer ?
#
loop_
_entity_poly.entity_id
_entity_poly.type
_entity_poly.pdbx_seq_one_letter_code
_entity_poly.pdbx_strand_id
1 'polypeptide(L)'
;EGVIFSDDLTMKGADIVGGYVDKAKLALDAGCDMILVCNCPEGAIEVLDFMAGAAVDGSDKIARMRASQSISWDELENHPRRLDIIKKLQELDAK
;
A
#
# COMPACT_ATOMS: atom_id res chain seq x y z
N GLU A 1 -0.40 17.28 2.17
CA GLU A 1 -0.44 16.14 3.12
C GLU A 1 -0.89 14.89 2.37
N GLY A 2 -0.16 13.80 2.48
CA GLY A 2 -0.43 12.52 1.81
C GLY A 2 -0.52 11.37 2.80
N VAL A 3 -0.74 10.16 2.30
CA VAL A 3 -0.78 8.92 3.09
C VAL A 3 0.64 8.41 3.33
N ILE A 4 0.93 7.99 4.56
CA ILE A 4 2.15 7.27 4.90
C ILE A 4 1.82 5.78 5.04
N PHE A 5 2.37 4.95 4.17
CA PHE A 5 2.32 3.49 4.30
C PHE A 5 3.53 3.01 5.08
N SER A 6 3.36 2.01 5.94
CA SER A 6 4.49 1.29 6.50
C SER A 6 5.21 0.50 5.41
N ASP A 7 6.46 0.10 5.67
CA ASP A 7 7.07 -1.01 4.95
C ASP A 7 6.36 -2.33 5.31
N ASP A 8 6.63 -3.41 4.57
CA ASP A 8 6.10 -4.73 4.83
C ASP A 8 6.63 -5.31 6.15
N LEU A 9 5.73 -5.56 7.10
CA LEU A 9 6.08 -6.08 8.42
C LEU A 9 6.53 -7.55 8.40
N THR A 10 6.32 -8.28 7.30
CA THR A 10 6.79 -9.68 7.15
C THR A 10 8.27 -9.80 6.78
N MET A 11 8.96 -8.69 6.55
CA MET A 11 10.38 -8.70 6.25
C MET A 11 11.18 -9.32 7.41
N LYS A 12 11.90 -10.42 7.13
CA LYS A 12 12.77 -11.16 8.08
C LYS A 12 13.87 -10.32 8.74
N GLY A 13 14.15 -9.13 8.22
CA GLY A 13 15.05 -8.16 8.86
C GLY A 13 14.52 -7.57 10.17
N ALA A 14 13.23 -7.76 10.45
CA ALA A 14 12.57 -7.26 11.66
C ALA A 14 12.40 -8.33 12.75
N ASP A 15 12.97 -9.53 12.62
CA ASP A 15 12.97 -10.55 13.70
C ASP A 15 13.78 -10.13 14.95
N ILE A 16 14.48 -9.00 14.87
CA ILE A 16 15.20 -8.38 15.99
C ILE A 16 14.24 -7.58 16.90
N VAL A 17 13.07 -7.17 16.40
CA VAL A 17 12.10 -6.32 17.11
C VAL A 17 10.72 -6.99 17.14
N GLY A 18 10.52 -7.84 18.14
CA GLY A 18 9.19 -8.30 18.58
C GLY A 18 8.34 -9.03 17.53
N GLY A 19 7.04 -9.20 17.88
CA GLY A 19 6.03 -9.81 17.00
C GLY A 19 5.43 -8.81 16.00
N TYR A 20 4.48 -9.26 15.18
CA TYR A 20 3.79 -8.38 14.21
C TYR A 20 3.12 -7.18 14.86
N VAL A 21 2.53 -7.38 16.04
CA VAL A 21 1.90 -6.31 16.83
C VAL A 21 2.88 -5.23 17.25
N ASP A 22 4.10 -5.58 17.67
CA ASP A 22 5.08 -4.60 18.11
C ASP A 22 5.58 -3.75 16.94
N LYS A 23 5.81 -4.39 15.78
CA LYS A 23 6.16 -3.70 14.54
C LYS A 23 5.04 -2.75 14.09
N ALA A 24 3.77 -3.20 14.18
CA ALA A 24 2.61 -2.37 13.84
C ALA A 24 2.50 -1.15 14.77
N LYS A 25 2.70 -1.31 16.09
CA LYS A 25 2.74 -0.21 17.05
C LYS A 25 3.80 0.82 16.67
N LEU A 26 5.03 0.38 16.44
CA LEU A 26 6.14 1.27 16.06
C LEU A 26 5.86 2.04 14.77
N ALA A 27 5.25 1.38 13.78
CA ALA A 27 4.86 2.03 12.54
C ALA A 27 3.74 3.08 12.74
N LEU A 28 2.73 2.77 13.55
CA LEU A 28 1.66 3.72 13.90
C LEU A 28 2.21 4.91 14.70
N ASP A 29 3.07 4.66 15.70
CA ASP A 29 3.72 5.70 16.51
C ASP A 29 4.64 6.60 15.67
N ALA A 30 5.27 6.04 14.63
CA ALA A 30 6.03 6.80 13.64
C ALA A 30 5.16 7.64 12.69
N GLY A 31 3.83 7.49 12.75
CA GLY A 31 2.87 8.27 11.96
C GLY A 31 2.41 7.60 10.67
N CYS A 32 2.56 6.27 10.53
CA CYS A 32 1.98 5.55 9.41
C CYS A 32 0.45 5.60 9.48
N ASP A 33 -0.17 5.92 8.35
CA ASP A 33 -1.63 5.91 8.19
C ASP A 33 -2.16 4.51 7.86
N MET A 34 -1.37 3.68 7.16
CA MET A 34 -1.72 2.30 6.78
C MET A 34 -0.57 1.33 7.02
N ILE A 35 -0.87 0.19 7.62
CA ILE A 35 0.08 -0.89 7.90
C ILE A 35 0.00 -1.98 6.82
N LEU A 36 1.16 -2.41 6.32
CA LEU A 36 1.28 -3.46 5.31
C LEU A 36 1.81 -4.76 5.93
N VAL A 37 1.05 -5.85 5.78
CA VAL A 37 1.47 -7.21 6.11
C VAL A 37 1.25 -8.07 4.87
N CYS A 38 2.32 -8.34 4.12
CA CYS A 38 2.22 -9.04 2.85
C CYS A 38 2.60 -10.52 3.00
N ASN A 39 1.94 -11.43 2.29
CA ASN A 39 2.29 -12.87 2.28
C ASN A 39 2.21 -13.60 3.65
N CYS A 40 1.59 -13.02 4.68
CA CYS A 40 1.32 -13.68 5.96
C CYS A 40 -0.09 -13.34 6.49
N PRO A 41 -1.13 -14.08 6.08
CA PRO A 41 -2.50 -13.85 6.53
C PRO A 41 -2.69 -13.92 8.04
N GLU A 42 -1.96 -14.82 8.71
CA GLU A 42 -2.03 -15.00 10.16
C GLU A 42 -1.48 -13.78 10.90
N GLY A 43 -0.35 -13.24 10.45
CA GLY A 43 0.20 -11.99 11.00
C GLY A 43 -0.70 -10.79 10.72
N ALA A 44 -1.39 -10.76 9.58
CA ALA A 44 -2.37 -9.72 9.27
C ALA A 44 -3.56 -9.77 10.24
N ILE A 45 -4.06 -10.97 10.58
CA ILE A 45 -5.12 -11.15 11.58
C ILE A 45 -4.64 -10.68 12.96
N GLU A 46 -3.43 -11.05 13.37
CA GLU A 46 -2.85 -10.61 14.67
C GLU A 46 -2.79 -9.08 14.80
N VAL A 47 -2.37 -8.40 13.72
CA VAL A 47 -2.33 -6.93 13.66
C VAL A 47 -3.73 -6.34 13.67
N LEU A 48 -4.69 -6.93 12.93
CA LEU A 48 -6.08 -6.48 12.93
C LEU A 48 -6.73 -6.58 14.31
N ASP A 49 -6.54 -7.70 15.00
CA ASP A 49 -7.05 -7.92 16.36
C ASP A 49 -6.47 -6.90 17.34
N PHE A 50 -5.16 -6.64 17.23
CA PHE A 50 -4.51 -5.58 18.00
C PHE A 50 -5.12 -4.20 17.70
N MET A 51 -5.23 -3.81 16.43
CA MET A 51 -5.75 -2.50 16.05
C MET A 51 -7.20 -2.29 16.51
N ALA A 52 -8.02 -3.34 16.43
CA ALA A 52 -9.38 -3.34 16.95
C ALA A 52 -9.40 -3.17 18.47
N GLY A 53 -8.56 -3.92 19.21
CA GLY A 53 -8.46 -3.85 20.66
C GLY A 53 -7.89 -2.51 21.17
N ALA A 54 -6.98 -1.89 20.41
CA ALA A 54 -6.43 -0.57 20.70
C ALA A 54 -7.30 0.59 20.21
N ALA A 55 -8.42 0.31 19.55
CA ALA A 55 -9.32 1.30 18.95
C ALA A 55 -8.58 2.30 18.03
N VAL A 56 -7.70 1.78 17.17
CA VAL A 56 -6.96 2.61 16.20
C VAL A 56 -7.96 3.18 15.19
N ASP A 57 -8.04 4.51 15.12
CA ASP A 57 -8.90 5.21 14.18
C ASP A 57 -8.43 5.05 12.73
N GLY A 58 -9.38 5.03 11.79
CA GLY A 58 -9.08 5.06 10.37
C GLY A 58 -8.55 6.45 9.93
N SER A 59 -7.63 6.47 8.98
CA SER A 59 -7.11 7.73 8.40
C SER A 59 -7.94 8.18 7.20
N ASP A 60 -8.55 9.37 7.29
CA ASP A 60 -9.25 10.03 6.18
C ASP A 60 -8.37 10.24 4.94
N LYS A 61 -7.05 10.26 5.14
CA LYS A 61 -6.09 10.38 4.03
C LYS A 61 -6.15 9.17 3.10
N ILE A 62 -6.41 7.97 3.64
CA ILE A 62 -6.52 6.73 2.86
C ILE A 62 -7.68 6.82 1.87
N ALA A 63 -8.81 7.41 2.27
CA ALA A 63 -9.97 7.57 1.39
C ALA A 63 -9.63 8.37 0.11
N ARG A 64 -8.63 9.26 0.16
CA ARG A 64 -8.17 10.03 -1.00
C ARG A 64 -7.36 9.21 -2.01
N MET A 65 -6.88 8.02 -1.64
CA MET A 65 -6.18 7.11 -2.55
C MET A 65 -7.13 6.33 -3.45
N ARG A 66 -8.45 6.40 -3.21
CA ARG A 66 -9.45 5.74 -4.04
C ARG A 66 -9.47 6.36 -5.43
N ALA A 67 -9.32 5.53 -6.45
CA ALA A 67 -9.44 5.96 -7.84
C ALA A 67 -10.79 6.64 -8.09
N SER A 68 -10.76 7.86 -8.65
CA SER A 68 -11.95 8.66 -8.94
C SER A 68 -12.54 8.37 -10.33
N GLN A 69 -11.81 7.64 -11.17
CA GLN A 69 -12.19 7.27 -12.52
C GLN A 69 -11.89 5.78 -12.72
N SER A 70 -12.76 5.10 -13.44
CA SER A 70 -12.57 3.73 -13.90
C SER A 70 -12.68 3.70 -15.41
N ILE A 71 -11.77 3.00 -16.07
CA ILE A 71 -11.77 2.75 -17.51
C ILE A 71 -11.78 1.23 -17.71
N SER A 72 -12.56 0.73 -18.67
CA SER A 72 -12.49 -0.68 -19.02
C SER A 72 -11.17 -1.03 -19.71
N TRP A 73 -10.80 -2.31 -19.75
CA TRP A 73 -9.60 -2.75 -20.45
C TRP A 73 -9.65 -2.43 -21.95
N ASP A 74 -10.79 -2.65 -22.60
CA ASP A 74 -10.96 -2.37 -24.03
C ASP A 74 -10.84 -0.86 -24.35
N GLU A 75 -11.47 -0.01 -23.55
CA GLU A 75 -11.33 1.45 -23.69
C GLU A 75 -9.89 1.90 -23.42
N LEU A 76 -9.23 1.35 -22.40
CA LEU A 76 -7.85 1.67 -22.07
C LEU A 76 -6.92 1.30 -23.23
N GLU A 77 -7.04 0.08 -23.76
CA GLU A 77 -6.19 -0.42 -24.84
C GLU A 77 -6.26 0.44 -26.09
N ASN A 78 -7.47 0.87 -26.44
CA ASN A 78 -7.76 1.71 -27.60
C ASN A 78 -7.63 3.23 -27.31
N HIS A 79 -7.33 3.63 -26.07
CA HIS A 79 -7.27 5.04 -25.69
C HIS A 79 -6.11 5.75 -26.42
N PRO A 80 -6.37 6.84 -27.18
CA PRO A 80 -5.33 7.50 -28.01
C PRO A 80 -4.08 7.88 -27.21
N ARG A 81 -4.26 8.49 -26.03
CA ARG A 81 -3.15 8.84 -25.12
C ARG A 81 -2.29 7.64 -24.71
N ARG A 82 -2.88 6.45 -24.50
CA ARG A 82 -2.12 5.24 -24.14
C ARG A 82 -1.26 4.80 -25.31
N LEU A 83 -1.85 4.71 -26.51
CA LEU A 83 -1.15 4.30 -27.73
C LEU A 83 0.04 5.22 -28.02
N ASP A 84 -0.16 6.54 -27.90
CA ASP A 84 0.91 7.54 -28.09
C ASP A 84 2.05 7.38 -27.07
N ILE A 85 1.72 7.14 -25.79
CA ILE A 85 2.72 6.93 -24.73
C ILE A 85 3.50 5.63 -24.96
N ILE A 86 2.83 4.54 -25.33
CA ILE A 86 3.50 3.26 -25.62
C ILE A 86 4.52 3.44 -26.73
N LYS A 87 4.16 4.12 -27.83
CA LYS A 87 5.10 4.41 -28.91
C LYS A 87 6.32 5.21 -28.42
N LYS A 88 6.09 6.22 -27.60
CA LYS A 88 7.16 7.05 -27.02
C LYS A 88 8.10 6.25 -26.11
N LEU A 89 7.57 5.32 -25.31
CA LEU A 89 8.39 4.46 -24.45
C LEU A 89 9.27 3.51 -25.28
N GLN A 90 8.73 2.93 -26.35
CA GLN A 90 9.51 2.08 -27.27
C GLN A 90 10.68 2.83 -27.92
N GLU A 91 10.50 4.10 -28.26
CA GLU A 91 11.57 4.95 -28.81
C GLU A 91 12.64 5.30 -27.76
N LEU A 92 12.30 5.30 -26.48
CA LEU A 92 13.26 5.52 -25.37
C LEU A 92 14.06 4.26 -25.07
N ASP A 93 13.43 3.08 -25.09
CA ASP A 93 14.09 1.79 -24.83
C ASP A 93 15.03 1.36 -25.97
N ALA A 94 14.84 1.91 -27.18
CA ALA A 94 15.68 1.66 -28.34
C ALA A 94 16.99 2.50 -28.37
N LYS A 95 17.24 3.32 -27.34
CA LYS A 95 18.46 4.14 -27.18
C LYS A 95 19.34 3.59 -26.07
#